data_AF-A0A938WGY4-F1
#
_entry.id   AF-A0A938WGY4-F1
#
_cell.length_a   1.000
_cell.length_b   1.000
_cell.length_c   1.000
_cell.angle_alpha   90.00
_cell.angle_beta   90.00
_cell.angle_gamma   90.00
#
_symmetry.space_group_name_H-M   'P 1'
#
loop_
_entity.id
_entity.type
_entity.pdbx_description
1 polymer ?
#
loop_
_entity_poly.entity_id
_entity_poly.type
_entity_poly.pdbx_seq_one_letter_code
_entity_poly.pdbx_strand_id
1 'polypeptide(L)' 'MQKIWWPEPFYEVRPWGALALGSLGGLFAAVRAWARADWDLLFAAGLLAGLLLVAYGGVVLHLRFDYRRRSRWYRERRR' A
#
# COMPACT_ATOMS: atom_id res chain seq x y z
N MET A 1 -5.88 -14.75 -21.39
CA MET A 1 -5.59 -14.04 -20.12
C MET A 1 -5.40 -15.08 -19.02
N GLN A 2 -4.16 -15.43 -18.69
CA GLN A 2 -3.90 -16.37 -17.58
C GLN A 2 -4.20 -15.64 -16.26
N LYS A 3 -5.23 -16.08 -15.53
CA LYS A 3 -5.52 -15.59 -14.17
C LYS A 3 -4.42 -16.12 -13.25
N ILE A 4 -3.43 -15.28 -12.93
CA ILE A 4 -2.45 -15.60 -11.89
C ILE A 4 -3.20 -15.60 -10.56
N TRP A 5 -3.52 -16.79 -10.08
CA TRP A 5 -4.16 -16.99 -8.78
C TRP A 5 -3.07 -17.01 -7.71
N TRP A 6 -2.93 -15.91 -6.99
CA TRP A 6 -1.97 -15.81 -5.90
C TRP A 6 -2.50 -16.57 -4.69
N PRO A 7 -1.66 -17.34 -3.97
CA PRO A 7 -2.08 -18.01 -2.75
C PRO A 7 -2.62 -16.99 -1.74
N GLU A 8 -3.68 -17.36 -1.03
CA GLU A 8 -4.42 -16.51 -0.09
C GLU A 8 -3.54 -15.69 0.88
N PRO A 9 -2.47 -16.23 1.51
CA PRO A 9 -1.61 -15.44 2.39
C PRO A 9 -0.85 -14.33 1.65
N PHE A 10 -0.36 -14.58 0.43
CA PHE A 10 0.32 -13.56 -0.38
C PHE A 10 -0.64 -12.49 -0.86
N TYR A 11 -1.91 -12.85 -1.10
CA TYR A 11 -2.94 -11.90 -1.43
C TYR A 11 -3.21 -10.96 -0.25
N GLU A 12 -3.28 -11.46 0.98
CA GLU A 12 -3.52 -10.64 2.18
C GLU A 12 -2.33 -9.75 2.56
N VAL A 13 -1.10 -10.25 2.46
CA VAL A 13 0.12 -9.54 2.90
C VAL A 13 0.52 -8.40 1.98
N ARG A 14 0.27 -8.49 0.68
CA ARG A 14 0.70 -7.48 -0.32
C ARG A 14 0.40 -6.02 0.01
N PRO A 15 -0.84 -5.62 0.31
CA PRO A 15 -1.13 -4.22 0.58
C PRO A 15 -0.48 -3.72 1.89
N TRP A 16 -0.34 -4.60 2.88
CA TRP A 16 0.39 -4.29 4.12
C TRP A 16 1.89 -4.14 3.87
N GLY A 17 2.47 -5.00 3.04
CA GLY A 17 3.85 -4.88 2.58
C GLY A 17 4.09 -3.58 1.83
N ALA A 18 3.17 -3.18 0.94
CA ALA A 18 3.24 -1.91 0.23
C ALA A 18 3.20 -0.71 1.20
N LEU A 19 2.29 -0.72 2.17
CA LEU A 19 2.24 0.31 3.21
C LEU A 19 3.54 0.37 4.00
N ALA A 20 4.02 -0.76 4.50
CA ALA A 20 5.22 -0.82 5.34
C ALA A 20 6.48 -0.38 4.58
N LEU A 21 6.72 -0.93 3.40
CA LEU A 21 7.89 -0.60 2.58
C LEU A 21 7.81 0.84 2.06
N GLY A 22 6.63 1.30 1.65
CA GLY A 22 6.44 2.67 1.17
C GLY A 22 6.69 3.69 2.28
N SER A 23 6.20 3.40 3.49
CA SER A 23 6.37 4.28 4.65
C SER A 23 7.83 4.31 5.09
N LEU A 24 8.47 3.15 5.23
CA LEU A 24 9.88 3.06 5.65
C LEU A 24 10.82 3.67 4.61
N GLY A 25 10.63 3.34 3.33
CA GLY A 25 11.45 3.86 2.23
C GLY A 25 11.29 5.37 2.07
N GLY A 26 10.04 5.87 2.10
CA GLY A 26 9.76 7.31 2.04
C GLY A 26 10.33 8.07 3.23
N LEU A 27 10.15 7.55 4.45
CA LEU A 27 10.69 8.16 5.67
C LEU A 27 12.22 8.18 5.64
N PHE A 28 12.85 7.08 5.24
CA PHE A 28 14.31 7.02 5.11
C PHE A 28 14.82 8.05 4.10
N ALA A 29 14.20 8.15 2.92
CA ALA A 29 14.58 9.12 1.91
C ALA A 29 14.43 10.57 2.41
N ALA A 30 13.32 10.88 3.08
CA ALA A 30 13.08 12.19 3.67
C ALA A 30 14.10 12.54 4.76
N VAL A 31 14.33 11.64 5.72
CA VAL A 31 15.30 11.84 6.81
C VAL A 31 16.70 12.03 6.26
N ARG A 32 17.10 11.21 5.28
CA ARG A 32 18.42 11.30 4.65
C ARG A 32 18.59 12.59 3.86
N ALA A 33 17.60 13.03 3.09
CA ALA A 33 17.66 14.29 2.34
C ALA A 33 17.72 15.49 3.30
N TRP A 34 16.90 15.47 4.35
CA TRP A 34 16.89 16.51 5.39
C TRP A 34 18.22 16.59 6.13
N ALA A 35 18.78 15.46 6.56
CA ALA A 35 20.01 15.41 7.35
C ALA A 35 21.23 15.96 6.61
N ARG A 36 21.25 15.92 5.27
CA ARG A 36 22.33 16.50 4.45
C ARG A 36 21.96 17.82 3.78
N ALA A 37 20.75 18.34 4.02
CA ALA A 37 20.17 19.48 3.31
C ALA A 37 20.30 19.36 1.78
N ASP A 38 20.26 18.12 1.27
CA ASP A 38 20.53 17.78 -0.12
C ASP A 38 19.39 16.92 -0.66
N TRP A 39 18.59 17.54 -1.54
CA TRP A 39 17.43 16.95 -2.19
C TRP A 39 17.80 16.46 -3.59
N ASP A 40 18.81 15.59 -3.65
CA ASP A 40 19.16 14.91 -4.89
C ASP A 40 17.92 14.21 -5.48
N LEU A 41 17.84 14.22 -6.81
CA LEU A 41 16.73 13.70 -7.61
C LEU A 41 16.38 12.26 -7.20
N LEU A 42 17.37 11.46 -6.84
CA LEU A 42 17.18 10.08 -6.38
C LEU A 42 16.38 10.00 -5.07
N PHE A 43 16.66 10.86 -4.09
CA PHE A 43 15.95 10.86 -2.82
C PHE A 43 14.57 11.49 -2.94
N ALA A 44 14.42 12.54 -3.75
CA ALA A 44 13.11 13.10 -4.08
C ALA A 44 12.21 12.07 -4.79
N ALA A 45 12.75 11.33 -5.77
CA ALA A 45 12.06 10.24 -6.44
C ALA A 45 11.74 9.09 -5.48
N GLY A 46 12.66 8.74 -4.57
CA GLY A 46 12.44 7.73 -3.53
C GLY A 46 11.30 8.10 -2.58
N LEU A 47 11.22 9.36 -2.16
CA LEU A 47 10.11 9.88 -1.34
C LEU A 47 8.78 9.77 -2.08
N LEU A 48 8.72 10.24 -3.33
CA LEU A 48 7.52 10.15 -4.16
C LEU A 48 7.09 8.69 -4.39
N ALA A 49 8.03 7.80 -4.69
CA ALA A 49 7.77 6.38 -4.84
C ALA A 49 7.23 5.75 -3.54
N GLY A 50 7.79 6.12 -2.39
CA GLY A 50 7.29 5.70 -1.08
C GLY A 50 5.85 6.13 -0.84
N LEU A 51 5.54 7.41 -1.09
CA LEU A 51 4.19 7.96 -0.97
C LEU A 51 3.19 7.27 -1.90
N LEU A 52 3.56 7.04 -3.16
CA LEU A 52 2.72 6.32 -4.12
C LEU A 52 2.45 4.88 -3.69
N LEU A 53 3.46 4.20 -3.13
CA LEU A 53 3.31 2.83 -2.65
C LEU A 53 2.40 2.75 -1.42
N VAL A 54 2.50 3.72 -0.51
CA VAL A 54 1.58 3.87 0.63
C VAL A 54 0.16 4.12 0.14
N ALA A 55 -0.04 5.06 -0.80
CA ALA A 55 -1.34 5.37 -1.36
C ALA A 55 -1.97 4.13 -2.02
N TYR A 56 -1.19 3.38 -2.80
CA TYR A 56 -1.62 2.12 -3.40
C TYR A 56 -2.07 1.11 -2.33
N GLY A 57 -1.24 0.88 -1.29
CA GLY A 57 -1.58 -0.04 -0.21
C GLY A 57 -2.87 0.35 0.52
N GLY A 58 -3.04 1.65 0.81
CA GLY A 58 -4.22 2.21 1.45
C GLY A 58 -5.49 2.03 0.61
N VAL A 59 -5.43 2.35 -0.69
CA VAL A 59 -6.56 2.18 -1.62
C VAL A 59 -6.97 0.72 -1.70
N VAL A 60 -6.01 -0.20 -1.83
CA VAL A 60 -6.31 -1.65 -1.91
C VAL A 60 -6.96 -2.14 -0.61
N LEU A 61 -6.47 -1.73 0.56
CA LEU A 61 -7.13 -2.08 1.82
C LEU A 61 -8.53 -1.50 1.92
N HIS A 62 -8.71 -0.24 1.54
CA HIS A 62 -10.02 0.41 1.56
C HIS A 62 -11.04 -0.35 0.70
N LEU A 63 -10.67 -0.70 -0.54
CA LEU A 63 -11.51 -1.52 -1.43
C LEU A 63 -11.86 -2.89 -0.82
N ARG A 64 -10.92 -3.53 -0.14
CA ARG A 64 -11.15 -4.81 0.54
C ARG A 64 -12.09 -4.67 1.73
N PHE A 65 -11.92 -3.63 2.54
CA PHE A 65 -12.82 -3.33 3.65
C PHE A 65 -14.24 -3.08 3.14
N ASP A 66 -14.40 -2.30 2.07
CA ASP A 66 -15.69 -2.04 1.44
C ASP A 66 -16.34 -3.29 0.87
N TYR A 67 -15.56 -4.17 0.25
CA TYR A 67 -16.06 -5.45 -0.24
C TYR A 67 -16.51 -6.37 0.90
N ARG A 68 -15.71 -6.50 1.97
CA ARG A 68 -16.09 -7.27 3.17
C ARG A 68 -17.30 -6.66 3.88
N ARG A 69 -17.45 -5.34 3.86
CA ARG A 69 -18.62 -4.64 4.40
C ARG A 69 -19.87 -4.96 3.57
N ARG A 70 -19.82 -4.76 2.25
CA ARG A 70 -20.93 -5.05 1.34
C ARG A 70 -21.38 -6.51 1.39
N SER A 71 -20.45 -7.46 1.45
CA SER A 71 -20.78 -8.90 1.54
C SER A 71 -21.38 -9.33 2.89
N ARG A 72 -21.10 -8.62 3.99
CA ARG A 72 -21.79 -8.82 5.28
C ARG A 72 -23.23 -8.33 5.23
N TRP A 73 -23.44 -7.10 4.74
CA TRP A 73 -24.79 -6.56 4.52
C TRP A 73 -25.67 -7.45 3.64
N TYR A 74 -25.08 -8.07 2.61
CA TYR A 74 -25.79 -9.01 1.73
C TYR A 74 -26.18 -10.32 2.41
N ARG A 75 -25.40 -10.77 3.40
CA ARG A 75 -25.71 -11.98 4.18
C ARG A 75 -26.79 -11.72 5.23
N GLU A 76 -26.75 -10.56 5.89
CA GLU A 76 -27.77 -10.16 6.86
C GLU A 76 -29.15 -9.94 6.22
N ARG A 77 -29.22 -9.42 4.99
CA ARG A 77 -30.49 -9.27 4.26
C ARG A 77 -31.09 -10.57 3.72
N ARG A 78 -30.33 -11.67 3.68
CA ARG A 78 -30.79 -12.98 3.18
C ARG A 78 -31.22 -13.94 4.29
N ARG A 79 -30.97 -13.59 5.56
CA ARG A 79 -31.55 -14.26 6.72
C ARG A 79 -32.81 -13.52 7.15
#